data_AF-A0A4Q3T5Q2-F1
#
_entry.id   AF-A0A4Q3T5Q2-F1
#
_cell.length_a   1.000
_cell.length_b   1.000
_cell.length_c   1.000
_cell.angle_alpha   90.00
_cell.angle_beta   90.00
_cell.angle_gamma   90.00
#
_symmetry.space_group_name_H-M   'P 1'
#
loop_
_entity.id
_entity.type
_entity.pdbx_description
1 polymer ?
#
loop_
_entity_poly.entity_id
_entity_poly.type
_entity_poly.pdbx_seq_one_letter_code
_entity_poly.pdbx_strand_id
1 'polypeptide(L)'
;MRATGRLALWTCVVAWLAFAVAGPWLTSLFGSGYAPAYLPLMILVTGQLLACMFGPALLVASLSGNVRFALLSLGLGTALNAGLNWFTVPHLGAIGAALATAAGMLVSAGVAHACMHRQLGIGTSVFARPVMTAAGAKA
;
A
#
# COMPACT_ATOMS: atom_id res chain seq x y z
N MET A 1 18.23 1.89 -2.07
CA MET A 1 16.87 1.72 -1.48
C MET A 1 16.17 3.03 -1.09
N ARG A 2 16.86 4.09 -0.62
CA ARG A 2 16.22 5.39 -0.26
C ARG A 2 15.59 6.16 -1.43
N ALA A 3 16.14 6.03 -2.65
CA ALA A 3 15.59 6.68 -3.84
C ALA A 3 14.25 6.05 -4.27
N THR A 4 14.12 4.72 -4.15
CA THR A 4 12.93 3.97 -4.58
C THR A 4 11.71 4.26 -3.72
N GLY A 5 11.87 4.35 -2.40
CA GLY A 5 10.75 4.70 -1.51
C GLY A 5 10.26 6.13 -1.69
N ARG A 6 11.17 7.09 -1.88
CA ARG A 6 10.79 8.49 -2.20
C ARG A 6 10.15 8.59 -3.57
N LEU A 7 10.68 7.90 -4.58
CA LEU A 7 10.10 7.92 -5.93
C LEU A 7 8.68 7.35 -5.92
N ALA A 8 8.47 6.23 -5.22
CA ALA A 8 7.13 5.65 -5.05
C ALA A 8 6.17 6.66 -4.39
N LEU A 9 6.60 7.30 -3.29
CA LEU A 9 5.78 8.32 -2.62
C LEU A 9 5.46 9.50 -3.54
N TRP A 10 6.46 10.04 -4.25
CA TRP A 10 6.26 11.12 -5.21
C TRP A 10 5.32 10.71 -6.35
N THR A 11 5.45 9.49 -6.89
CA THR A 11 4.51 8.99 -7.91
C THR A 11 3.10 8.84 -7.36
N CYS A 12 2.91 8.38 -6.12
CA CYS A 12 1.58 8.24 -5.52
C CYS A 12 0.98 9.64 -5.22
N VAL A 13 1.77 10.62 -4.79
CA VAL A 13 1.33 12.01 -4.57
C VAL A 13 0.94 12.69 -5.88
N VAL A 14 1.76 12.57 -6.92
CA VAL A 14 1.46 13.13 -8.24
C VAL A 14 0.20 12.48 -8.82
N ALA A 15 0.07 11.15 -8.71
CA ALA A 15 -1.14 10.46 -9.12
C ALA A 15 -2.37 10.94 -8.33
N TRP A 16 -2.26 11.10 -7.00
CA TRP A 16 -3.35 11.62 -6.17
C TRP A 16 -3.80 13.01 -6.60
N LEU A 17 -2.85 13.95 -6.81
CA LEU A 17 -3.15 15.29 -7.30
C LEU A 17 -3.77 15.27 -8.70
N ALA A 18 -3.25 14.43 -9.60
CA ALA A 18 -3.78 14.28 -10.95
C ALA A 18 -5.23 13.80 -10.93
N PHE A 19 -5.55 12.78 -10.11
CA PHE A 19 -6.92 12.28 -9.98
C PHE A 19 -7.84 13.25 -9.24
N ALA A 20 -7.33 14.07 -8.30
CA ALA A 20 -8.13 15.08 -7.62
C ALA A 20 -8.58 16.20 -8.58
N VAL A 21 -7.71 16.62 -9.49
CA VAL A 21 -8.02 17.68 -10.48
C VAL A 21 -8.77 17.11 -11.68
N ALA A 22 -8.31 16.00 -12.23
CA ALA A 22 -8.89 15.41 -13.44
C ALA A 22 -10.09 14.49 -13.16
N GLY A 23 -10.35 14.11 -11.91
CA GLY A 23 -11.37 13.11 -11.57
C GLY A 23 -12.79 13.45 -12.05
N PRO A 24 -13.31 14.68 -11.87
CA PRO A 24 -14.63 15.06 -12.40
C PRO A 24 -14.69 15.04 -13.94
N TRP A 25 -13.60 15.42 -14.61
CA TRP A 25 -13.48 15.32 -16.06
C TRP A 25 -13.44 13.85 -16.49
N LEU A 26 -12.70 13.02 -15.77
CA LEU A 26 -12.55 11.59 -16.03
C LEU A 26 -13.90 10.86 -15.91
N THR A 27 -14.68 11.13 -14.86
CA THR A 27 -16.01 10.53 -14.69
C THR A 27 -16.99 11.01 -15.76
N SER A 28 -16.85 12.24 -16.25
CA SER A 28 -17.69 12.76 -17.34
C SER A 28 -17.45 12.07 -18.68
N LEU A 29 -16.23 11.57 -18.95
CA LEU A 29 -15.91 10.81 -20.17
C LEU A 29 -16.66 9.48 -20.27
N PHE A 30 -16.98 8.86 -19.14
CA PHE A 30 -17.76 7.62 -19.08
C PHE A 30 -19.28 7.87 -19.12
N GLY A 31 -19.71 9.14 -19.10
CA GLY A 31 -21.11 9.55 -19.12
C GLY A 31 -21.65 10.02 -17.76
N SER A 32 -22.79 10.69 -17.77
CA SER A 32 -23.39 11.34 -16.57
C SER A 32 -23.70 10.36 -15.42
N GLY A 33 -23.92 9.08 -15.73
CA GLY A 33 -24.15 8.02 -14.73
C GLY A 33 -22.93 7.69 -13.86
N TYR A 34 -21.71 8.12 -14.24
CA TYR A 34 -20.48 7.80 -13.53
C TYR A 34 -20.03 8.88 -12.53
N ALA A 35 -20.79 9.97 -12.37
CA ALA A 35 -20.53 10.97 -11.33
C ALA A 35 -20.34 10.37 -9.91
N PRO A 36 -21.11 9.34 -9.49
CA PRO A 36 -20.92 8.71 -8.17
C PRO A 36 -19.60 7.95 -8.02
N ALA A 37 -18.93 7.59 -9.12
CA ALA A 37 -17.68 6.83 -9.10
C ALA A 37 -16.46 7.67 -8.65
N TYR A 38 -16.60 9.00 -8.61
CA TYR A 38 -15.54 9.90 -8.15
C TYR A 38 -15.12 9.62 -6.69
N LEU A 39 -16.09 9.41 -5.80
CA LEU A 39 -15.84 9.13 -4.38
C LEU A 39 -15.05 7.83 -4.16
N PRO A 40 -15.48 6.66 -4.70
CA PRO A 40 -14.70 5.42 -4.65
C PRO A 40 -13.27 5.59 -5.17
N LEU A 41 -13.11 6.34 -6.26
CA LEU A 41 -11.80 6.59 -6.87
C LEU A 41 -10.90 7.36 -5.91
N MET A 42 -11.39 8.44 -5.28
CA MET A 42 -10.64 9.20 -4.27
C MET A 42 -10.28 8.34 -3.05
N ILE A 43 -11.18 7.46 -2.60
CA ILE A 43 -10.91 6.55 -1.48
C ILE A 43 -9.79 5.56 -1.82
N LEU A 44 -9.81 4.99 -3.04
CA LEU A 44 -8.77 4.07 -3.47
C LEU A 44 -7.40 4.76 -3.57
N VAL A 45 -7.35 5.95 -4.17
CA VAL A 45 -6.07 6.65 -4.36
C VAL A 45 -5.51 7.15 -3.02
N THR A 46 -6.35 7.57 -2.09
CA THR A 46 -5.92 7.89 -0.71
C THR A 46 -5.42 6.66 0.04
N GLY A 47 -6.14 5.53 -0.05
CA GLY A 47 -5.70 4.25 0.52
C GLY A 47 -4.35 3.80 -0.04
N GLN A 48 -4.17 3.92 -1.36
CA GLN A 48 -2.91 3.61 -2.04
C GLN A 48 -1.78 4.55 -1.59
N LEU A 49 -2.04 5.86 -1.45
CA LEU A 49 -1.07 6.84 -0.97
C LEU A 49 -0.55 6.45 0.43
N LEU A 50 -1.46 6.10 1.34
CA LEU A 50 -1.11 5.65 2.68
C LEU A 50 -0.31 4.34 2.65
N ALA A 51 -0.71 3.40 1.79
CA ALA A 51 0.05 2.16 1.58
C ALA A 51 1.48 2.44 1.05
N CYS A 52 1.65 3.42 0.14
CA CYS A 52 2.96 3.83 -0.36
C CYS A 52 3.87 4.38 0.78
N MET A 53 3.33 4.94 1.87
CA MET A 53 4.12 5.42 3.00
C MET A 53 4.88 4.30 3.72
N PHE A 54 4.32 3.08 3.74
CA PHE A 54 4.99 1.91 4.31
C PHE A 54 6.06 1.31 3.35
N GLY A 55 6.19 1.90 2.15
CA GLY A 55 7.11 1.46 1.10
C GLY A 55 6.69 0.14 0.45
N PRO A 56 7.45 -0.36 -0.55
CA PRO A 56 7.22 -1.66 -1.16
C PRO A 56 7.67 -2.80 -0.22
N ALA A 57 7.17 -2.82 1.01
CA ALA A 57 7.55 -3.75 2.06
C ALA A 57 7.31 -5.21 1.62
N LEU A 58 6.22 -5.46 0.89
CA LEU A 58 5.90 -6.79 0.36
C LEU A 58 6.91 -7.26 -0.72
N LEU A 59 7.34 -6.34 -1.60
CA LEU A 59 8.33 -6.62 -2.63
C LEU A 59 9.70 -6.90 -1.98
N VAL A 60 10.09 -6.08 -1.00
CA VAL A 60 11.36 -6.23 -0.27
C VAL A 60 11.38 -7.52 0.56
N ALA A 61 10.28 -7.86 1.25
CA ALA A 61 10.16 -9.11 2.01
C ALA A 61 10.24 -10.35 1.12
N SER A 62 9.60 -10.31 -0.06
CA SER A 62 9.64 -11.40 -1.05
C SER A 62 11.02 -11.60 -1.65
N LEU A 63 11.76 -10.51 -1.88
CA LEU A 63 13.12 -10.55 -2.45
C LEU A 63 14.21 -10.85 -1.41
N SER A 64 13.94 -10.66 -0.11
CA SER A 64 14.89 -10.93 0.98
C SER A 64 14.91 -12.39 1.44
N GLY A 65 14.27 -13.31 0.70
CA GLY A 65 14.20 -14.73 1.03
C GLY A 65 13.18 -15.11 2.12
N ASN A 66 12.48 -14.14 2.71
CA ASN A 66 11.48 -14.35 3.76
C ASN A 66 10.02 -14.33 3.23
N VAL A 67 9.80 -15.11 2.16
CA VAL A 67 8.52 -15.23 1.45
C VAL A 67 7.36 -15.61 2.38
N ARG A 68 7.61 -16.41 3.43
CA ARG A 68 6.57 -16.84 4.39
C ARG A 68 5.86 -15.66 5.07
N PHE A 69 6.59 -14.60 5.38
CA PHE A 69 6.03 -13.43 6.03
C PHE A 69 5.37 -12.46 5.05
N ALA A 70 5.90 -12.37 3.83
CA ALA A 70 5.22 -11.68 2.74
C ALA A 70 3.86 -12.33 2.45
N LEU A 71 3.82 -13.67 2.37
CA LEU A 71 2.59 -14.43 2.18
C LEU A 71 1.60 -14.26 3.34
N LEU A 72 2.07 -14.25 4.60
CA LEU A 72 1.19 -13.99 5.74
C LEU A 72 0.59 -12.58 5.71
N SER A 73 1.40 -11.57 5.40
CA SER A 73 0.96 -10.16 5.32
C SER A 73 -0.04 -9.96 4.18
N LEU A 74 0.22 -10.56 3.02
CA LEU A 74 -0.69 -10.55 1.88
C LEU A 74 -1.97 -11.34 2.20
N GLY A 75 -1.85 -12.54 2.77
CA GLY A 75 -2.98 -13.39 3.11
C GLY A 75 -3.93 -12.74 4.11
N LEU A 76 -3.40 -12.11 5.16
CA LEU A 76 -4.21 -11.36 6.13
C LEU A 76 -4.90 -10.15 5.49
N GLY A 77 -4.18 -9.38 4.67
CA GLY A 77 -4.74 -8.24 3.95
C GLY A 77 -5.87 -8.64 2.99
N THR A 78 -5.67 -9.71 2.23
CA THR A 78 -6.66 -10.24 1.27
C THR A 78 -7.86 -10.87 1.99
N ALA A 79 -7.64 -11.61 3.07
CA ALA A 79 -8.74 -12.17 3.86
C ALA A 79 -9.61 -11.08 4.48
N LEU A 80 -8.98 -10.05 5.05
CA LEU A 80 -9.70 -8.89 5.56
C LEU A 80 -10.44 -8.16 4.43
N ASN A 81 -9.78 -7.94 3.29
CA ASN A 81 -10.40 -7.32 2.13
C ASN A 81 -11.64 -8.07 1.65
N ALA A 82 -11.55 -9.40 1.52
CA ALA A 82 -12.67 -10.25 1.09
C ALA A 82 -13.82 -10.23 2.11
N GLY A 83 -13.51 -10.33 3.41
CA GLY A 83 -14.51 -10.26 4.47
C GLY A 83 -15.21 -8.90 4.54
N LEU A 84 -14.45 -7.81 4.41
CA LEU A 84 -15.03 -6.47 4.36
C LEU A 84 -15.86 -6.29 3.09
N ASN A 85 -15.37 -6.69 1.92
CA ASN A 85 -16.14 -6.61 0.68
C ASN A 85 -17.48 -7.36 0.79
N TRP A 86 -17.48 -8.56 1.38
CA TRP A 86 -18.71 -9.32 1.59
C TRP A 86 -19.76 -8.56 2.40
N PHE A 87 -19.33 -7.75 3.38
CA PHE A 87 -20.21 -6.99 4.25
C PHE A 87 -20.56 -5.58 3.73
N THR A 88 -19.58 -4.86 3.19
CA THR A 88 -19.73 -3.45 2.81
C THR A 88 -20.31 -3.27 1.41
N VAL A 89 -20.07 -4.19 0.47
CA VAL A 89 -20.63 -4.12 -0.89
C VAL A 89 -22.16 -4.16 -0.89
N PRO A 90 -22.86 -5.07 -0.17
CA PRO A 90 -24.32 -5.09 -0.19
C PRO A 90 -24.97 -3.85 0.47
N HIS A 91 -24.26 -3.09 1.28
CA HIS A 91 -24.79 -1.90 1.97
C HIS A 91 -24.38 -0.57 1.33
N LEU A 92 -23.15 -0.48 0.81
CA LEU A 92 -22.51 0.76 0.34
C LEU A 92 -22.09 0.69 -1.14
N GLY A 93 -22.32 -0.44 -1.81
CA GLY A 93 -21.97 -0.65 -3.21
C GLY A 93 -20.48 -0.40 -3.49
N ALA A 94 -20.21 0.41 -4.51
CA ALA A 94 -18.85 0.75 -4.94
C ALA A 94 -18.01 1.47 -3.88
N ILE A 95 -18.63 2.28 -3.02
CA ILE A 95 -17.93 2.97 -1.92
C ILE A 95 -17.47 1.93 -0.88
N GLY A 96 -18.32 0.95 -0.59
CA GLY A 96 -17.98 -0.16 0.30
C GLY A 96 -16.79 -0.97 -0.19
N ALA A 97 -16.75 -1.26 -1.50
CA ALA A 97 -15.63 -1.96 -2.12
C ALA A 97 -14.32 -1.16 -2.04
N ALA A 98 -14.39 0.15 -2.28
CA ALA A 98 -13.23 1.03 -2.19
C ALA A 98 -12.66 1.08 -0.76
N LEU A 99 -13.53 1.20 0.26
CA LEU A 99 -13.13 1.18 1.67
C LEU A 99 -12.52 -0.16 2.08
N ALA A 100 -13.14 -1.28 1.68
CA ALA A 100 -12.59 -2.61 1.94
C ALA A 100 -11.19 -2.78 1.35
N THR A 101 -10.96 -2.22 0.17
CA THR A 101 -9.66 -2.26 -0.53
C THR A 101 -8.63 -1.37 0.16
N ALA A 102 -8.97 -0.13 0.49
CA ALA A 102 -8.09 0.74 1.25
C ALA A 102 -7.68 0.11 2.60
N ALA A 103 -8.63 -0.47 3.33
CA ALA A 103 -8.36 -1.16 4.59
C ALA A 103 -7.45 -2.39 4.42
N GLY A 104 -7.70 -3.22 3.41
CA GLY A 104 -6.88 -4.39 3.10
C GLY A 104 -5.44 -4.01 2.75
N MET A 105 -5.25 -2.96 1.93
CA MET A 105 -3.93 -2.42 1.60
C MET A 105 -3.19 -1.93 2.83
N LEU A 106 -3.86 -1.15 3.69
CA LEU A 106 -3.30 -0.62 4.94
C LEU A 106 -2.84 -1.74 5.88
N VAL A 107 -3.67 -2.76 6.06
CA VAL A 107 -3.32 -3.90 6.93
C VAL A 107 -2.17 -4.70 6.35
N SER A 108 -2.19 -5.00 5.05
CA SER A 108 -1.09 -5.73 4.41
C SER A 108 0.23 -4.96 4.51
N ALA A 109 0.20 -3.66 4.25
CA ALA A 109 1.35 -2.77 4.35
C ALA A 109 1.87 -2.64 5.79
N GLY A 110 0.96 -2.48 6.76
CA GLY A 110 1.31 -2.39 8.18
C GLY A 110 1.92 -3.68 8.73
N VAL A 111 1.35 -4.84 8.41
CA VAL A 111 1.88 -6.14 8.83
C VAL A 111 3.24 -6.42 8.19
N ALA A 112 3.41 -6.11 6.90
CA ALA A 112 4.69 -6.24 6.21
C ALA A 112 5.76 -5.33 6.84
N HIS A 113 5.40 -4.08 7.17
CA HIS A 113 6.30 -3.14 7.84
C HIS A 113 6.71 -3.62 9.25
N ALA A 114 5.73 -4.06 10.06
CA ALA A 114 5.97 -4.57 11.40
C ALA A 114 6.86 -5.84 11.38
N CYS A 115 6.64 -6.72 10.40
CA CYS A 115 7.45 -7.92 10.25
C CYS A 115 8.89 -7.60 9.84
N MET A 116 9.06 -6.65 8.92
CA MET A 116 10.37 -6.18 8.49
C MET A 116 11.15 -5.53 9.64
N HIS A 117 10.47 -4.77 10.51
CA HIS A 117 11.04 -4.24 11.74
C HIS A 117 11.50 -5.33 12.73
N ARG A 118 10.80 -6.46 12.80
CA ARG A 118 11.15 -7.57 13.71
C ARG A 118 12.30 -8.45 13.23
N GLN A 119 12.52 -8.59 11.93
CA GLN A 119 13.54 -9.50 11.40
C GLN A 119 14.90 -8.85 11.18
N LEU A 120 14.93 -7.61 10.72
CA LEU A 120 16.19 -7.02 10.27
C LEU A 120 16.88 -6.19 11.34
N GLY A 121 16.20 -5.70 12.39
CA GLY A 121 16.76 -4.73 13.34
C GLY A 121 17.24 -3.41 12.66
N ILE A 122 17.19 -3.35 11.34
CA ILE A 122 17.52 -2.23 10.48
C ILE A 122 16.17 -1.57 10.21
N GLY A 123 15.96 -0.41 10.85
CA GLY A 123 14.78 0.40 10.61
C GLY A 123 14.63 0.63 9.11
N THR A 124 13.57 0.09 8.51
CA THR A 124 13.25 0.40 7.11
C THR A 124 12.56 1.76 6.99
N SER A 125 12.41 2.46 8.12
CA SER A 125 12.25 3.90 8.16
C SER A 125 13.43 4.57 7.46
N VAL A 126 13.11 5.56 6.62
CA VAL A 126 14.01 6.37 5.75
C VAL A 126 15.30 6.85 6.44
N PHE A 127 15.34 6.83 7.78
CA PHE A 127 16.44 7.28 8.64
C PHE A 127 17.41 6.22 9.17
N ALA A 128 17.28 4.91 8.94
CA ALA A 128 18.27 3.98 9.50
C ALA A 128 19.65 4.12 8.83
N ARG A 129 20.67 4.29 9.67
CA ARG A 129 22.09 4.42 9.31
C ARG A 129 22.63 3.09 8.77
N PRO A 130 23.61 3.11 7.86
CA PRO A 130 24.29 1.90 7.43
C PRO A 130 25.01 1.28 8.63
N VAL A 131 24.66 0.04 8.99
CA VAL A 131 25.52 -0.76 9.84
C VAL A 131 26.66 -1.25 8.95
N MET A 132 27.77 -0.52 8.97
CA MET A 132 29.07 -1.11 8.70
C MET A 132 29.42 -1.94 9.92
N THR A 133 29.31 -3.26 9.83
CA THR A 133 30.08 -4.13 10.71
C THR A 133 30.80 -5.15 9.86
N ALA A 134 32.12 -5.02 9.92
CA ALA A 134 33.11 -5.82 9.25
C ALA A 134 33.02 -7.30 9.64
N ALA A 135 33.27 -8.18 8.68
CA ALA A 135 33.71 -9.53 8.94
C ALA A 135 34.73 -9.95 7.86
N GLY A 136 35.81 -9.17 7.77
CA GLY A 136 37.12 -9.75 7.50
C GLY A 136 37.69 -10.17 8.85
N ALA A 137 37.79 -11.48 9.08
CA ALA A 137 38.71 -12.16 10.00
C ALA A 137 38.12 -13.51 10.39
N LYS A 138 38.57 -14.57 9.72
CA LYS A 138 39.14 -15.73 10.41
C LYS A 138 40.09 -16.41 9.43
N ALA A 139 41.36 -16.36 9.84
CA ALA A 139 42.50 -17.11 9.33
C ALA A 139 42.30 -18.62 9.51
#